data_AF-A0A2A4TCF8-F1
#
_entry.id   AF-A0A2A4TCF8-F1
#
_cell.length_a   1.000
_cell.length_b   1.000
_cell.length_c   1.000
_cell.angle_alpha   90.00
_cell.angle_beta   90.00
_cell.angle_gamma   90.00
#
_symmetry.space_group_name_H-M   'P 1'
#
loop_
_entity.id
_entity.type
_entity.pdbx_description
1 polymer ?
#
loop_
_entity_poly.entity_id
_entity_poly.type
_entity_poly.pdbx_seq_one_letter_code
_entity_poly.pdbx_strand_id
1 'polypeptide(L)' 'MSDDFTLLDPDDPEVISGAVQVWSILQGRATTINEAALTFNVQPTILRAAINDHPWMGVNDQDVIWHEGTCD' A
#
# COMPACT_ATOMS: atom_id res chain seq x y z
N MET A 1 -9.04 -4.53 30.40
CA MET A 1 -8.62 -3.30 29.70
C MET A 1 -7.11 -3.26 29.77
N SER A 2 -6.47 -3.81 28.75
CA SER A 2 -5.12 -3.44 28.36
C SER A 2 -5.29 -3.06 26.91
N ASP A 3 -5.21 -1.77 26.62
CA ASP A 3 -5.16 -1.29 25.25
C ASP A 3 -3.84 -1.82 24.68
N ASP A 4 -3.94 -2.99 24.06
CA ASP A 4 -2.97 -3.51 23.12
C ASP A 4 -2.99 -2.55 21.94
N PHE A 5 -2.32 -1.40 22.11
CA PHE A 5 -1.86 -0.59 21.02
C PHE A 5 -0.83 -1.46 20.31
N THR A 6 -1.30 -2.41 19.52
CA THR A 6 -0.47 -3.22 18.64
C THR A 6 0.29 -2.20 17.82
N LEU A 7 1.58 -2.07 18.14
CA LEU A 7 2.53 -1.45 17.23
C LEU A 7 2.29 -2.17 15.92
N LEU A 8 1.74 -1.43 14.96
CA LEU A 8 1.55 -1.91 13.60
C LEU A 8 2.88 -2.55 13.19
N ASP A 9 2.89 -3.87 13.01
CA ASP A 9 4.08 -4.57 12.55
C ASP A 9 4.32 -4.08 11.12
N PRO A 10 5.36 -3.28 10.87
CA PRO A 10 5.60 -2.74 9.54
C PRO A 10 5.94 -3.84 8.52
N ASP A 11 6.27 -5.05 9.00
CA ASP A 11 6.52 -6.22 8.18
C ASP A 11 5.23 -7.02 7.90
N ASP A 12 4.08 -6.64 8.49
CA ASP A 12 2.78 -7.22 8.17
C ASP A 12 2.27 -6.69 6.81
N PRO A 13 2.07 -7.57 5.81
CA PRO A 13 1.56 -7.19 4.50
C PRO A 13 0.21 -6.45 4.55
N GLU A 14 -0.66 -6.76 5.51
CA GLU A 14 -1.98 -6.13 5.65
C GLU A 14 -1.85 -4.68 6.12
N VAL A 15 -0.93 -4.43 7.06
CA VAL A 15 -0.64 -3.09 7.58
C VAL A 15 -0.08 -2.19 6.48
N ILE A 16 0.94 -2.66 5.76
CA ILE A 16 1.60 -1.83 4.77
C ILE A 16 0.71 -1.58 3.55
N SER A 17 -0.06 -2.56 3.10
CA SER A 17 -1.00 -2.38 1.99
C SER A 17 -2.12 -1.39 2.35
N GLY A 18 -2.69 -1.46 3.54
CA GLY A 18 -3.66 -0.47 4.03
C GLY A 18 -3.08 0.95 4.12
N ALA A 19 -1.85 1.08 4.63
CA ALA A 19 -1.16 2.37 4.67
C ALA A 19 -0.92 2.94 3.26
N VAL A 20 -0.52 2.10 2.30
CA VAL A 20 -0.33 2.49 0.90
C VAL A 20 -1.65 2.90 0.26
N GLN A 21 -2.76 2.20 0.54
CA GLN A 21 -4.08 2.56 0.04
C GLN A 21 -4.45 3.98 0.45
N VAL A 22 -4.36 4.29 1.74
CA VAL A 22 -4.68 5.63 2.26
C VAL A 22 -3.74 6.67 1.69
N TRP A 23 -2.44 6.39 1.64
CA TRP A 23 -1.46 7.32 1.06
C TRP A 23 -1.71 7.60 -0.42
N SER A 24 -2.04 6.58 -1.21
CA SER A 24 -2.36 6.67 -2.65
C SER A 24 -3.60 7.54 -2.87
N ILE A 25 -4.67 7.32 -2.08
CA ILE A 25 -5.88 8.17 -2.09
C ILE A 25 -5.52 9.64 -1.87
N LEU A 26 -4.66 9.93 -0.89
CA LEU A 26 -4.26 11.30 -0.54
C LEU A 26 -3.41 11.99 -1.61
N GLN A 27 -2.81 11.25 -2.56
CA GLN A 27 -2.05 11.88 -3.64
C GLN A 27 -2.95 12.56 -4.68
N GLY A 28 -4.21 12.13 -4.83
CA GLY A 28 -5.15 12.67 -5.82
C GLY A 28 -4.67 12.51 -7.28
N ARG A 29 -3.77 11.57 -7.54
CA ARG A 29 -3.21 11.23 -8.86
C ARG A 29 -2.81 9.76 -8.88
N ALA A 30 -2.55 9.23 -10.08
CA ALA A 30 -1.91 7.92 -10.21
C ALA A 30 -0.56 7.90 -9.50
N THR A 31 -0.32 6.84 -8.72
CA THR A 31 0.93 6.58 -8.00
C THR A 31 1.50 5.24 -8.39
N THR A 32 2.82 5.12 -8.36
CA THR A 32 3.53 3.90 -8.71
C THR A 32 4.08 3.18 -7.49
N ILE A 33 4.39 1.89 -7.64
CA ILE A 33 5.10 1.08 -6.63
C ILE A 33 6.40 1.74 -6.19
N ASN A 34 7.16 2.34 -7.10
CA ASN A 34 8.45 2.95 -6.74
C ASN A 34 8.28 4.21 -5.89
N GLU A 35 7.25 5.02 -6.15
CA GLU A 35 6.95 6.20 -5.32
C GLU A 35 6.51 5.80 -3.91
N ALA A 36 5.64 4.79 -3.81
CA ALA A 36 5.21 4.26 -2.53
C ALA A 36 6.38 3.61 -1.78
N ALA A 37 7.19 2.78 -2.45
CA ALA A 37 8.38 2.15 -1.88
C ALA A 37 9.36 3.18 -1.31
N LEU A 38 9.60 4.28 -2.04
CA LEU A 38 10.42 5.39 -1.55
C LEU A 38 9.78 6.07 -0.33
N THR A 39 8.46 6.30 -0.35
CA THR A 39 7.74 6.97 0.74
C THR A 39 7.76 6.17 2.04
N PHE A 40 7.53 4.87 1.94
CA PHE A 40 7.49 3.96 3.09
C PHE A 40 8.89 3.40 3.45
N ASN A 41 9.92 3.72 2.66
CA ASN A 41 11.28 3.20 2.81
C ASN A 41 11.32 1.66 2.84
N VAL A 42 10.60 1.03 1.90
CA VAL A 42 10.49 -0.42 1.75
C VAL A 42 10.93 -0.84 0.34
N GLN A 43 11.39 -2.09 0.18
CA GLN A 43 11.75 -2.59 -1.14
C GLN A 43 10.50 -2.71 -2.05
N PRO A 44 10.59 -2.31 -3.34
CA PRO A 44 9.48 -2.41 -4.29
C PRO A 44 8.85 -3.82 -4.42
N THR A 45 9.66 -4.87 -4.25
CA THR A 45 9.22 -6.27 -4.34
C THR A 45 8.30 -6.67 -3.18
N ILE A 46 8.62 -6.23 -1.96
CA ILE A 46 7.79 -6.46 -0.76
C ILE A 46 6.47 -5.73 -0.94
N LEU A 47 6.52 -4.48 -1.40
CA LEU A 47 5.34 -3.66 -1.59
C LEU A 47 4.40 -4.24 -2.65
N ARG A 48 4.96 -4.73 -3.78
CA ARG A 48 4.18 -5.38 -4.82
C ARG A 48 3.50 -6.65 -4.30
N ALA A 49 4.20 -7.47 -3.51
CA ALA A 49 3.63 -8.66 -2.92
C ALA A 49 2.46 -8.30 -1.98
N ALA A 50 2.67 -7.36 -1.07
CA ALA A 50 1.64 -6.90 -0.14
C ALA A 50 0.40 -6.34 -0.83
N ILE A 51 0.57 -5.54 -1.89
CA ILE A 51 -0.56 -4.96 -2.65
C ILE A 51 -1.31 -6.04 -3.44
N ASN A 52 -0.61 -6.98 -4.07
CA ASN A 52 -1.25 -8.03 -4.87
C ASN A 52 -1.98 -9.07 -4.00
N ASP A 53 -1.57 -9.24 -2.74
CA ASP A 53 -2.27 -10.08 -1.77
C ASP A 53 -3.47 -9.36 -1.14
N HIS A 54 -3.59 -8.03 -1.31
CA HIS A 54 -4.69 -7.25 -0.74
C HIS A 54 -5.96 -7.35 -1.61
N PRO A 55 -7.14 -7.71 -1.05
CA PRO A 55 -8.35 -8.02 -1.85
C PRO A 55 -8.88 -6.89 -2.75
N TRP A 56 -8.57 -5.64 -2.39
CA TRP A 56 -9.14 -4.43 -3.00
C TRP A 56 -8.08 -3.53 -3.63
N MET A 57 -6.88 -4.04 -3.85
CA MET A 57 -5.79 -3.32 -4.49
C MET A 57 -5.12 -4.18 -5.56
N GLY A 58 -4.32 -3.55 -6.40
CA GLY A 58 -3.55 -4.24 -7.42
C GLY A 58 -2.53 -3.32 -8.07
N VAL A 59 -1.70 -3.92 -8.91
CA VAL A 59 -0.67 -3.21 -9.68
C VAL A 59 -0.80 -3.61 -11.13
N ASN A 60 -0.80 -2.63 -12.04
CA ASN A 60 -0.82 -2.92 -13.48
C ASN A 60 0.61 -3.17 -14.03
N ASP A 61 0.69 -3.46 -15.34
CA ASP A 61 1.97 -3.74 -16.03
C ASP A 61 2.95 -2.54 -16.05
N GLN A 62 2.49 -1.35 -15.67
CA GLN A 62 3.27 -0.11 -15.62
C GLN A 62 3.59 0.30 -14.17
N ASP A 63 3.38 -0.61 -13.21
CA ASP A 63 3.60 -0.40 -11.79
C ASP A 63 2.72 0.66 -11.14
N VAL A 64 1.61 1.03 -11.79
CA VAL A 64 0.61 1.93 -11.24
C VAL A 64 -0.27 1.16 -10.27
N ILE A 65 -0.45 1.73 -9.08
CA ILE A 65 -1.28 1.19 -8.02
C ILE A 65 -2.75 1.51 -8.35
N TRP A 66 -3.59 0.48 -8.36
CA TRP A 66 -5.04 0.57 -8.43
C TRP A 66 -5.62 0.13 -7.09
N HIS A 67 -6.73 0.73 -6.67
CA HIS A 67 -7.49 0.27 -5.51
C HIS A 67 -8.96 0.72 -5.56
N GLU A 68 -9.84 0.06 -4.82
CA GLU A 68 -11.20 0.58 -4.65
C GLU A 68 -11.15 2.01 -4.06
N GLY A 69 -11.92 2.93 -4.63
CA GLY A 69 -11.97 4.34 -4.24
C GLY A 69 -11.21 5.31 -5.16
N THR A 70 -10.34 4.85 -6.06
CA THR A 70 -9.87 5.66 -7.20
C THR A 70 -10.86 5.54 -8.35
N CYS A 71 -11.45 6.66 -8.76
CA CYS A 71 -12.18 6.73 -10.02
C CYS A 71 -11.16 6.77 -11.16
N ASP A 72 -11.19 5.79 -12.04
CA ASP A 72 -10.51 5.86 -13.35
C ASP A 72 -11.12 6.97 -14.24
#